data_AF-A0A519RKM5-F1
#
_entry.id   AF-A0A519RKM5-F1
#
_cell.length_a   1.000
_cell.length_b   1.000
_cell.length_c   1.000
_cell.angle_alpha   90.00
_cell.angle_beta   90.00
_cell.angle_gamma   90.00
#
_symmetry.space_group_name_H-M   'P 1'
#
loop_
_entity.id
_entity.type
_entity.pdbx_description
1 polymer ?
#
loop_
_entity_poly.entity_id
_entity_poly.type
_entity_poly.pdbx_seq_one_letter_code
_entity_poly.pdbx_strand_id
1 'polypeptide(L)'
;MENLETEVIAGTDYIGKYSSKFISILVDYSPKLISALLILFVGLYVIRFINRMIRKLMVTRDLDPTLSKFLADILLWVLRVLLFVSVIDKLGIGTSSFVAILGAAGLAVGLSLQGSLSNFAGGMLIILFKPFRVGDTIEAQGVTGTVSEIQIFVTKLINGNNQTIFVPNGALSNGNIINFSVAGTRRADLNFTVSYNTDLKVAKEILLNILKNDPRVLQSPAPSVEVLALVDNGVRIAVRPWAKNEDYGSVYADTLEQSKLQLDNAGIDLQPFMKESSVPSKQ
;
A
#
# COMPACT_ATOMS: atom_id res chain seq x y z
N MET A 1 69.55 41.10 51.51
CA MET A 1 68.99 39.73 51.56
C MET A 1 67.45 39.73 51.59
N GLU A 2 66.82 40.78 52.11
CA GLU A 2 65.35 40.90 52.25
C GLU A 2 64.56 41.00 50.92
N ASN A 3 65.12 41.63 49.87
CA ASN A 3 64.44 41.78 48.57
C ASN A 3 64.44 40.52 47.68
N LEU A 4 65.34 39.56 47.92
CA LEU A 4 65.40 38.30 47.17
C LEU A 4 64.34 37.31 47.68
N GLU A 5 63.98 37.37 48.97
CA GLU A 5 62.92 36.54 49.54
C GLU A 5 61.53 36.99 49.07
N THR A 6 61.29 38.30 48.92
CA THR A 6 59.99 38.84 48.49
C THR A 6 59.65 38.56 47.02
N GLU A 7 60.64 38.57 46.11
CA GLU A 7 60.44 38.20 44.70
C GLU A 7 60.18 36.70 44.51
N VAL A 8 60.86 35.84 45.29
CA VAL A 8 60.67 34.38 45.29
C VAL A 8 59.29 34.01 45.83
N ILE A 9 58.83 34.67 46.91
CA ILE A 9 57.50 34.44 47.50
C ILE A 9 56.38 34.83 46.52
N ALA A 10 56.52 35.95 45.81
CA ALA A 10 55.55 36.36 44.79
C ALA A 10 55.48 35.35 43.63
N GLY A 11 56.63 34.88 43.12
CA GLY A 11 56.69 33.85 42.07
C GLY A 11 56.05 32.52 42.48
N THR A 12 56.22 32.09 43.73
CA THR A 12 55.58 30.87 44.26
C THR A 12 54.07 31.00 44.44
N ASP A 13 53.56 32.21 44.73
CA ASP A 13 52.12 32.47 44.88
C ASP A 13 51.40 32.48 43.52
N TYR A 14 52.03 33.00 42.47
CA TYR A 14 51.48 32.91 41.11
C TYR A 14 51.44 31.45 40.64
N ILE A 15 52.53 30.70 40.81
CA ILE A 15 52.58 29.27 40.47
C ILE A 15 51.55 28.49 41.29
N GLY A 16 51.41 28.75 42.60
CA GLY A 16 50.40 28.15 43.47
C GLY A 16 48.97 28.47 43.05
N LYS A 17 48.69 29.69 42.58
CA LYS A 17 47.37 30.12 42.09
C LYS A 17 47.01 29.50 40.73
N TYR A 18 47.97 29.35 39.82
CA TYR A 18 47.75 28.65 38.55
C TYR A 18 47.65 27.13 38.74
N SER A 19 48.49 26.54 39.59
CA SER A 19 48.44 25.11 39.93
C SER A 19 47.15 24.74 40.67
N SER A 20 46.69 25.53 41.64
CA SER A 20 45.42 25.27 42.34
C SER A 20 44.21 25.47 41.43
N LYS A 21 44.24 26.44 40.50
CA LYS A 21 43.21 26.62 39.48
C LYS A 21 43.20 25.47 38.46
N PHE A 22 44.35 24.94 38.09
CA PHE A 22 44.46 23.78 37.20
C PHE A 22 44.01 22.49 37.87
N ILE A 23 44.37 22.27 39.14
CA ILE A 23 43.96 21.12 39.94
C ILE A 23 42.45 21.14 40.22
N SER A 24 41.87 22.30 40.55
CA SER A 24 40.41 22.40 40.76
C SER A 24 39.62 22.14 39.48
N ILE A 25 40.05 22.69 38.34
CA ILE A 25 39.45 22.37 37.03
C ILE A 25 39.60 20.86 36.73
N LEU A 26 40.74 20.24 37.00
CA LEU A 26 40.93 18.80 36.81
C LEU A 26 39.98 17.97 37.68
N VAL A 27 39.84 18.32 38.97
CA VAL A 27 38.96 17.62 39.90
C VAL A 27 37.49 17.78 39.51
N ASP A 28 37.06 18.96 39.06
CA ASP A 28 35.67 19.22 38.67
C ASP A 28 35.27 18.54 37.35
N TYR A 29 36.21 18.38 36.41
CA TYR A 29 35.96 17.74 35.12
C TYR A 29 36.25 16.23 35.11
N SER A 30 37.04 15.71 36.06
CA SER A 30 37.37 14.28 36.15
C SER A 30 36.15 13.35 36.23
N PRO A 31 35.05 13.65 36.98
CA PRO A 31 33.90 12.73 37.07
C PRO A 31 33.11 12.70 35.77
N LYS A 32 33.06 13.83 35.04
CA LYS A 32 32.43 13.93 33.71
C LYS A 32 33.20 13.09 32.69
N LEU A 33 34.54 13.22 32.70
CA LEU A 33 35.41 12.45 31.81
C LEU A 33 35.31 10.95 32.09
N ILE A 34 35.39 10.53 33.36
CA ILE A 34 35.27 9.13 33.75
C ILE A 34 33.90 8.57 33.34
N SER A 35 32.82 9.31 33.60
CA SER A 35 31.48 8.88 33.21
C SER A 35 31.32 8.77 31.69
N ALA A 36 31.88 9.72 30.93
CA ALA A 36 31.82 9.71 29.47
C ALA A 36 32.61 8.52 28.88
N LEU A 37 33.78 8.22 29.44
CA LEU A 37 34.57 7.04 29.08
C LEU A 37 33.82 5.75 29.43
N LEU A 38 33.18 5.67 30.59
CA LEU A 38 32.37 4.52 30.98
C LEU A 38 31.23 4.30 29.99
N ILE A 39 30.48 5.34 29.64
CA ILE A 39 29.41 5.29 28.64
C ILE A 39 29.97 4.81 27.29
N LEU A 40 31.12 5.35 26.86
CA LEU A 40 31.75 4.96 25.60
C LEU A 40 32.10 3.47 25.57
N PHE A 41 32.80 2.97 26.59
CA PHE A 41 33.22 1.57 26.62
C PHE A 41 32.04 0.60 26.75
N VAL A 42 31.08 0.89 27.63
CA VAL A 42 29.85 0.09 27.78
C VAL A 42 29.03 0.14 26.49
N GLY A 43 28.87 1.31 25.89
CA GLY A 43 28.13 1.47 24.65
C GLY A 43 28.75 0.72 23.48
N LEU A 44 30.07 0.80 23.29
CA LEU A 44 30.79 0.03 22.27
C LEU A 44 30.65 -1.48 22.50
N TYR A 45 30.69 -1.92 23.76
CA TYR A 45 30.45 -3.32 24.12
C TYR A 45 29.03 -3.77 23.74
N VAL A 46 28.00 -2.97 24.08
CA VAL A 46 26.60 -3.24 23.73
C VAL A 46 26.40 -3.28 22.21
N ILE A 47 26.95 -2.32 21.46
CA ILE A 47 26.88 -2.30 19.99
C ILE A 47 27.52 -3.56 19.40
N ARG A 48 28.67 -3.98 19.94
CA ARG A 48 29.35 -5.20 19.50
C ARG A 48 28.53 -6.45 19.83
N PHE A 49 27.87 -6.49 20.98
CA PHE A 49 26.95 -7.57 21.36
C PHE A 49 25.75 -7.64 20.41
N ILE A 50 25.10 -6.51 20.13
CA ILE A 50 23.98 -6.40 19.17
C ILE A 50 24.41 -6.88 17.77
N ASN A 51 25.58 -6.44 17.27
CA ASN A 51 26.10 -6.90 15.97
C ASN A 51 26.28 -8.42 15.91
N ARG A 52 26.77 -9.04 17.00
CA ARG A 52 26.90 -10.50 17.09
C ARG A 52 25.53 -11.19 17.06
N MET A 53 24.54 -10.66 17.78
CA MET A 53 23.18 -11.20 17.76
C MET A 53 22.57 -11.13 16.36
N ILE A 54 22.67 -9.97 15.70
CA ILE A 54 22.15 -9.76 14.35
C ILE A 54 22.78 -10.76 13.39
N ARG A 55 24.12 -10.86 13.36
CA ARG A 55 24.83 -11.82 12.49
C ARG A 55 24.41 -13.27 12.75
N LYS A 56 24.22 -13.66 14.01
CA LYS A 56 23.77 -15.01 14.35
C LYS A 56 22.36 -15.28 13.83
N LEU A 57 21.44 -14.32 13.99
CA LEU A 57 20.07 -14.44 13.49
C LEU A 57 20.01 -14.53 11.95
N MET A 58 20.85 -13.77 11.25
CA MET A 58 20.90 -13.75 9.78
C MET A 58 21.32 -15.10 9.20
N VAL A 59 22.34 -15.75 9.78
CA VAL A 59 22.80 -17.09 9.35
C VAL A 59 21.72 -18.16 9.55
N THR A 60 20.82 -17.95 10.51
CA THR A 60 19.81 -18.97 10.88
C THR A 60 18.52 -18.86 10.07
N ARG A 61 18.30 -17.76 9.32
CA ARG A 61 16.99 -17.41 8.73
C ARG A 61 16.97 -17.37 7.19
N ASP A 62 18.04 -17.81 6.52
CA ASP A 62 18.17 -17.84 5.05
C ASP A 62 17.74 -16.53 4.37
N LEU A 63 18.04 -15.41 5.04
CA LEU A 63 17.76 -14.07 4.52
C LEU A 63 18.82 -13.70 3.48
N ASP A 64 18.41 -12.95 2.45
CA ASP A 64 19.34 -12.42 1.45
C ASP A 64 20.53 -11.71 2.14
N PRO A 65 21.78 -12.18 1.94
CA PRO A 65 22.93 -11.67 2.67
C PRO A 65 23.16 -10.16 2.50
N THR A 66 22.74 -9.59 1.36
CA THR A 66 22.91 -8.18 1.02
C THR A 66 21.93 -7.32 1.79
N LEU A 67 20.63 -7.62 1.72
CA LEU A 67 19.59 -6.89 2.45
C LEU A 67 19.85 -6.91 3.95
N SER A 68 20.22 -8.09 4.43
CA SER A 68 20.42 -8.38 5.82
C SER A 68 21.64 -7.58 6.35
N LYS A 69 22.76 -7.53 5.59
CA LYS A 69 23.93 -6.70 5.93
C LYS A 69 23.59 -5.21 5.90
N PHE A 70 22.83 -4.77 4.91
CA PHE A 70 22.42 -3.37 4.78
C PHE A 70 21.61 -2.88 5.99
N LEU A 71 20.61 -3.66 6.44
CA LEU A 71 19.81 -3.34 7.64
C LEU A 71 20.66 -3.34 8.92
N ALA A 72 21.57 -4.30 9.05
CA ALA A 72 22.50 -4.35 10.18
C ALA A 72 23.39 -3.10 10.23
N ASP A 73 23.94 -2.69 9.09
CA ASP A 73 24.81 -1.52 8.99
C ASP A 73 24.05 -0.24 9.35
N ILE A 74 22.80 -0.05 8.87
CA ILE A 74 21.96 1.08 9.27
C ILE A 74 21.76 1.13 10.79
N LEU A 75 21.35 0.01 11.39
CA LEU A 75 21.09 -0.05 12.83
C LEU A 75 22.36 0.24 13.64
N LEU A 76 23.51 -0.32 13.23
CA LEU A 76 24.78 -0.09 13.90
C LEU A 76 25.24 1.37 13.78
N TRP A 77 25.02 2.01 12.63
CA TRP A 77 25.29 3.44 12.46
C TRP A 77 24.41 4.31 13.35
N VAL A 78 23.10 4.03 13.43
CA VAL A 78 22.18 4.73 14.33
C VAL A 78 22.66 4.62 15.79
N LEU A 79 22.99 3.40 16.25
CA LEU A 79 23.48 3.19 17.61
C LEU A 79 24.80 3.92 17.90
N ARG A 80 25.73 3.97 16.93
CA ARG A 80 26.99 4.70 17.06
C ARG A 80 26.78 6.21 17.17
N VAL A 81 25.86 6.77 16.37
CA VAL A 81 25.52 8.19 16.43
C VAL A 81 24.89 8.53 17.79
N LEU A 82 23.94 7.71 18.27
CA LEU A 82 23.35 7.90 19.60
C LEU A 82 24.40 7.84 20.70
N LEU A 83 25.30 6.86 20.66
CA LEU A 83 26.41 6.75 21.62
C LEU A 83 27.32 7.98 21.60
N PHE A 84 27.69 8.47 20.41
CA PHE A 84 28.51 9.65 20.25
C PHE A 84 27.86 10.89 20.88
N VAL A 85 26.56 11.11 20.62
CA VAL A 85 25.81 12.22 21.24
C VAL A 85 25.77 12.08 22.76
N SER A 86 25.51 10.88 23.29
CA SER A 86 25.49 10.64 24.74
C SER A 86 26.84 10.91 25.42
N VAL A 87 27.95 10.58 24.76
CA VAL A 87 29.30 10.84 25.29
C VAL A 87 29.59 12.35 25.32
N ILE A 88 29.25 13.08 24.24
CA ILE A 88 29.41 14.54 24.16
C ILE A 88 28.56 15.24 25.21
N ASP A 89 27.33 14.80 25.40
CA ASP A 89 26.42 15.33 26.42
C ASP A 89 27.03 15.22 27.82
N LYS A 90 27.62 14.05 28.12
CA LYS A 90 28.22 13.81 29.44
C LYS A 90 29.46 14.67 29.69
N LEU A 91 30.18 15.05 28.63
CA LEU A 91 31.32 15.99 28.70
C LEU A 91 30.85 17.44 28.96
N GLY A 92 29.55 17.72 28.93
CA GLY A 92 28.99 19.05 29.17
C GLY A 92 29.03 19.97 27.95
N ILE A 93 29.20 19.40 26.75
CA ILE A 93 29.12 20.12 25.49
C ILE A 93 27.64 20.19 25.09
N GLY A 94 27.16 21.37 24.66
CA GLY A 94 25.78 21.54 24.23
C GLY A 94 25.42 20.63 23.05
N THR A 95 24.59 19.61 23.28
CA THR A 95 24.18 18.63 22.27
C THR A 95 22.98 19.08 21.43
N SER A 96 22.30 20.16 21.80
CA SER A 96 21.09 20.65 21.14
C SER A 96 21.25 20.85 19.63
N SER A 97 22.37 21.42 19.18
CA SER A 97 22.64 21.60 17.74
C SER A 97 22.83 20.27 17.00
N PHE A 98 23.47 19.28 17.63
CA PHE A 98 23.60 17.94 17.05
C PHE A 98 22.24 17.24 16.97
N VAL A 99 21.45 17.30 18.05
CA VAL A 99 20.10 16.74 18.09
C VAL A 99 19.21 17.40 17.02
N ALA A 100 19.31 18.71 16.82
CA ALA A 100 18.57 19.41 15.77
C ALA A 100 18.95 18.93 14.36
N ILE A 101 20.25 18.81 14.07
CA ILE A 101 20.73 18.31 12.77
C ILE A 101 20.29 16.86 12.54
N LEU A 102 20.43 16.00 13.56
CA LEU A 102 20.02 14.60 13.48
C LEU A 102 18.50 14.45 13.35
N GLY A 103 17.73 15.30 14.03
CA GLY A 103 16.28 15.36 13.89
C GLY A 103 15.86 15.76 12.47
N ALA A 104 16.49 16.80 11.91
CA ALA A 104 16.25 17.22 10.54
C ALA A 104 16.64 16.14 9.51
N ALA A 105 17.80 15.51 9.68
CA ALA A 105 18.24 14.40 8.82
C ALA A 105 17.29 13.19 8.94
N GLY A 106 16.86 12.84 10.15
CA GLY A 106 15.91 11.76 10.41
C GLY A 106 14.54 12.03 9.78
N LEU A 107 14.05 13.27 9.87
CA LEU A 107 12.81 13.69 9.20
C LEU A 107 12.94 13.58 7.69
N ALA A 108 14.04 14.05 7.11
CA ALA A 108 14.28 13.97 5.67
C ALA A 108 14.31 12.51 5.17
N VAL A 109 15.00 11.61 5.88
CA VAL A 109 15.01 10.18 5.58
C VAL A 109 13.62 9.57 5.75
N GLY A 110 12.90 9.91 6.82
CA GLY A 110 11.55 9.42 7.10
C GLY A 110 10.55 9.82 6.01
N LEU A 111 10.57 11.09 5.58
CA LEU A 111 9.74 11.59 4.48
C LEU A 111 10.12 10.91 3.15
N SER A 112 11.41 10.67 2.91
CA SER A 112 11.87 9.93 1.72
C SER A 112 11.38 8.48 1.71
N LEU A 113 11.23 7.84 2.87
CA LEU A 113 10.77 6.46 3.01
C LEU A 113 9.26 6.33 3.23
N GLN A 114 8.52 7.45 3.30
CA GLN A 114 7.10 7.46 3.63
C GLN A 114 6.26 6.56 2.71
N GLY A 115 6.55 6.57 1.40
CA GLY A 115 5.84 5.74 0.42
C GLY A 115 6.04 4.23 0.66
N SER A 116 7.28 3.80 0.91
CA SER A 116 7.59 2.40 1.19
C SER A 116 6.98 1.93 2.51
N LEU A 117 6.98 2.78 3.54
CA LEU A 117 6.38 2.47 4.82
C LEU A 117 4.84 2.38 4.73
N SER A 118 4.22 3.25 3.92
CA SER A 118 2.79 3.17 3.60
C SER A 118 2.43 1.84 2.93
N ASN A 119 3.24 1.38 1.97
CA ASN A 119 3.04 0.08 1.33
C ASN A 119 3.22 -1.09 2.30
N PHE A 120 4.22 -1.05 3.19
CA PHE A 120 4.40 -2.06 4.23
C PHE A 120 3.18 -2.14 5.16
N ALA A 121 2.74 -0.99 5.68
CA ALA A 121 1.57 -0.92 6.55
C ALA A 121 0.31 -1.41 5.83
N GLY A 122 0.10 -1.00 4.58
CA GLY A 122 -1.00 -1.47 3.74
C GLY A 122 -0.99 -2.99 3.57
N GLY A 123 0.18 -3.59 3.36
CA GLY A 123 0.33 -5.04 3.26
C GLY A 123 -0.09 -5.75 4.54
N MET A 124 0.34 -5.25 5.71
CA MET A 124 -0.09 -5.79 7.00
C MET A 124 -1.61 -5.68 7.20
N LEU A 125 -2.22 -4.55 6.84
CA LEU A 125 -3.67 -4.34 6.95
C LEU A 125 -4.45 -5.32 6.05
N ILE A 126 -3.98 -5.54 4.82
CA ILE A 126 -4.59 -6.52 3.90
C ILE A 126 -4.52 -7.92 4.50
N ILE A 127 -3.38 -8.34 5.05
CA ILE A 127 -3.22 -9.67 5.66
C ILE A 127 -4.09 -9.83 6.92
N LEU A 128 -4.21 -8.76 7.73
CA LEU A 128 -4.95 -8.78 8.98
C LEU A 128 -6.47 -8.79 8.76
N PHE A 129 -6.98 -7.85 7.95
CA PHE A 129 -8.42 -7.68 7.73
C PHE A 129 -8.97 -8.50 6.56
N LYS A 130 -8.10 -8.95 5.65
CA LYS A 130 -8.43 -9.80 4.50
C LYS A 130 -9.63 -9.31 3.69
N PRO A 131 -9.61 -8.04 3.19
CA PRO A 131 -10.64 -7.56 2.26
C PRO A 131 -10.68 -8.36 0.95
N PHE A 132 -9.57 -9.05 0.63
CA PHE A 132 -9.45 -10.05 -0.42
C PHE A 132 -8.37 -11.07 -0.05
N ARG A 133 -8.32 -12.18 -0.78
CA ARG A 133 -7.35 -13.27 -0.60
C ARG A 133 -6.71 -13.64 -1.93
N VAL A 134 -5.62 -14.41 -1.87
CA VAL A 134 -5.07 -15.06 -3.07
C VAL A 134 -6.15 -15.94 -3.70
N GLY A 135 -6.35 -15.78 -5.00
CA GLY A 135 -7.43 -16.41 -5.78
C GLY A 135 -8.66 -15.53 -5.99
N ASP A 136 -8.82 -14.43 -5.25
CA ASP A 136 -9.95 -13.52 -5.48
C ASP A 136 -9.73 -12.67 -6.73
N THR A 137 -10.78 -12.46 -7.52
CA THR A 137 -10.79 -11.47 -8.60
C THR A 137 -11.26 -10.13 -8.03
N ILE A 138 -10.41 -9.12 -8.14
CA ILE A 138 -10.68 -7.78 -7.64
C ILE A 138 -10.50 -6.74 -8.73
N GLU A 139 -11.15 -5.60 -8.55
CA GLU A 139 -10.87 -4.36 -9.27
C GLU A 139 -10.49 -3.28 -8.26
N ALA A 140 -9.32 -2.69 -8.48
CA ALA A 140 -8.80 -1.59 -7.68
C ALA A 140 -7.90 -0.71 -8.55
N GLN A 141 -7.95 0.60 -8.32
CA GLN A 141 -7.11 1.57 -9.04
C GLN A 141 -7.23 1.46 -10.58
N GLY A 142 -8.45 1.16 -11.09
CA GLY A 142 -8.72 1.00 -12.52
C GLY A 142 -8.15 -0.27 -13.16
N VAL A 143 -7.66 -1.21 -12.35
CA VAL A 143 -7.13 -2.49 -12.80
C VAL A 143 -7.97 -3.62 -12.24
N THR A 144 -8.35 -4.57 -13.12
CA THR A 144 -9.06 -5.79 -12.75
C THR A 144 -8.18 -7.02 -12.95
N GLY A 145 -8.13 -7.91 -11.96
CA GLY A 145 -7.38 -9.15 -12.06
C GLY A 145 -7.56 -10.07 -10.85
N THR A 146 -7.11 -11.31 -11.01
CA THR A 146 -7.07 -12.31 -9.93
C THR A 146 -5.80 -12.16 -9.11
N VAL A 147 -5.95 -12.12 -7.79
CA VAL A 147 -4.84 -11.99 -6.85
C VAL A 147 -4.00 -13.26 -6.88
N SER A 148 -2.76 -13.14 -7.36
CA SER A 148 -1.81 -14.25 -7.43
C SER A 148 -0.97 -14.35 -6.15
N GLU A 149 -0.54 -13.22 -5.60
CA GLU A 149 0.33 -13.18 -4.42
C GLU A 149 0.19 -11.83 -3.71
N ILE A 150 0.28 -11.83 -2.38
CA ILE A 150 0.35 -10.61 -1.56
C ILE A 150 1.76 -10.55 -0.96
N GLN A 151 2.61 -9.70 -1.53
CA GLN A 151 3.98 -9.48 -1.06
C GLN A 151 4.01 -8.33 -0.05
N ILE A 152 5.18 -8.07 0.55
CA ILE A 152 5.36 -7.08 1.62
C ILE A 152 4.93 -5.67 1.16
N PHE A 153 5.33 -5.25 -0.04
CA PHE A 153 5.06 -3.89 -0.55
C PHE A 153 4.02 -3.83 -1.67
N VAL A 154 3.80 -4.94 -2.38
CA VAL A 154 2.93 -4.99 -3.56
C VAL A 154 2.05 -6.23 -3.52
N THR A 155 0.89 -6.15 -4.16
CA THR A 155 0.04 -7.29 -4.48
C THR A 155 0.15 -7.55 -5.97
N LYS A 156 0.38 -8.81 -6.33
CA LYS A 156 0.49 -9.28 -7.71
C LYS A 156 -0.87 -9.74 -8.19
N LEU A 157 -1.38 -9.11 -9.25
CA LEU A 157 -2.60 -9.48 -9.94
C LEU A 157 -2.27 -10.10 -11.31
N ILE A 158 -3.11 -11.03 -11.76
CA ILE A 158 -3.10 -11.55 -13.13
C ILE A 158 -4.42 -11.16 -13.78
N ASN A 159 -4.38 -10.38 -14.86
CA ASN A 159 -5.59 -9.99 -15.57
C ASN A 159 -6.06 -11.08 -16.55
N GLY A 160 -7.23 -10.89 -17.17
CA GLY A 160 -7.79 -11.86 -18.13
C GLY A 160 -6.92 -12.11 -19.37
N ASN A 161 -5.98 -11.20 -19.68
CA ASN A 161 -5.01 -11.33 -20.77
C ASN A 161 -3.71 -12.01 -20.32
N ASN A 162 -3.69 -12.61 -19.12
CA ASN A 162 -2.52 -13.25 -18.51
C ASN A 162 -1.32 -12.28 -18.29
N GLN A 163 -1.58 -10.98 -18.17
CA GLN A 163 -0.56 -10.00 -17.81
C GLN A 163 -0.44 -9.90 -16.29
N THR A 164 0.80 -9.89 -15.81
CA THR A 164 1.10 -9.65 -14.39
C THR A 164 1.11 -8.16 -14.10
N ILE A 165 0.36 -7.75 -13.09
CA ILE A 165 0.25 -6.35 -12.65
C ILE A 165 0.64 -6.28 -11.18
N PHE A 166 1.59 -5.40 -10.85
CA PHE A 166 2.03 -5.17 -9.48
C PHE A 166 1.39 -3.89 -8.95
N VAL A 167 0.52 -4.03 -7.95
CA VAL A 167 -0.17 -2.89 -7.35
C VAL A 167 0.41 -2.62 -5.95
N PRO A 168 0.84 -1.39 -5.63
CA PRO A 168 1.32 -1.06 -4.30
C PRO A 168 0.25 -1.29 -3.23
N ASN A 169 0.62 -1.96 -2.13
CA ASN A 169 -0.31 -2.29 -1.05
C ASN A 169 -0.88 -1.03 -0.36
N GLY A 170 -0.13 0.06 -0.33
CA GLY A 170 -0.59 1.34 0.20
C GLY A 170 -1.76 1.89 -0.62
N ALA A 171 -1.73 1.73 -1.94
CA ALA A 171 -2.85 2.15 -2.80
C ALA A 171 -4.08 1.26 -2.63
N LEU A 172 -3.88 -0.05 -2.41
CA LEU A 172 -4.98 -0.99 -2.17
C LEU A 172 -5.64 -0.78 -0.82
N SER A 173 -4.87 -0.55 0.24
CA SER A 173 -5.39 -0.35 1.59
C SER A 173 -6.09 1.00 1.81
N ASN A 174 -5.73 2.03 1.05
CA ASN A 174 -6.34 3.36 1.15
C ASN A 174 -7.48 3.59 0.14
N GLY A 175 -7.56 2.77 -0.92
CA GLY A 175 -8.54 2.93 -1.99
C GLY A 175 -9.75 2.00 -1.86
N ASN A 176 -10.74 2.22 -2.71
CA ASN A 176 -11.86 1.28 -2.84
C ASN A 176 -11.40 0.00 -3.55
N ILE A 177 -11.85 -1.15 -3.04
CA ILE A 177 -11.62 -2.47 -3.64
C ILE A 177 -12.99 -3.05 -3.98
N ILE A 178 -13.22 -3.34 -5.26
CA ILE A 178 -14.38 -4.11 -5.70
C ILE A 178 -13.94 -5.57 -5.76
N ASN A 179 -14.48 -6.41 -4.86
CA ASN A 179 -14.19 -7.84 -4.85
C ASN A 179 -15.33 -8.61 -5.53
N PHE A 180 -15.02 -9.32 -6.61
CA PHE A 180 -16.00 -10.10 -7.35
C PHE A 180 -16.15 -11.54 -6.82
N SER A 181 -15.25 -12.00 -5.95
CA SER A 181 -15.19 -13.38 -5.46
C SER A 181 -15.95 -13.60 -4.15
N VAL A 182 -15.87 -12.66 -3.20
CA VAL A 182 -16.36 -12.86 -1.82
C VAL A 182 -17.86 -13.16 -1.72
N ALA A 183 -18.68 -12.52 -2.55
CA ALA A 183 -20.14 -12.73 -2.53
C ALA A 183 -20.59 -14.07 -3.16
N GLY A 184 -19.72 -14.78 -3.88
CA GLY A 184 -19.99 -16.07 -4.53
C GLY A 184 -20.94 -16.04 -5.75
N THR A 185 -21.80 -15.02 -5.84
CA THR A 185 -22.75 -14.82 -6.94
C THR A 185 -22.67 -13.40 -7.48
N ARG A 186 -22.98 -13.24 -8.76
CA ARG A 186 -22.93 -11.97 -9.49
C ARG A 186 -24.15 -11.79 -10.36
N ARG A 187 -24.58 -10.54 -10.50
CA ARG A 187 -25.60 -10.13 -11.45
C ARG A 187 -24.93 -9.62 -12.72
N ALA A 188 -25.36 -10.12 -13.87
CA ALA A 188 -25.02 -9.51 -15.15
C ALA A 188 -25.99 -8.36 -15.44
N ASP A 189 -25.47 -7.22 -15.88
CA ASP A 189 -26.29 -6.08 -16.29
C ASP A 189 -26.23 -5.95 -17.83
N LEU A 190 -27.22 -6.55 -18.51
CA LEU A 190 -27.37 -6.49 -19.97
C LEU A 190 -28.45 -5.47 -20.33
N ASN A 191 -28.21 -4.67 -21.36
CA ASN A 191 -29.15 -3.64 -21.81
C ASN A 191 -29.46 -3.81 -23.30
N PHE A 192 -30.75 -3.90 -23.62
CA PHE A 192 -31.26 -3.97 -24.98
C PHE A 192 -32.12 -2.75 -25.26
N THR A 193 -32.10 -2.22 -26.49
CA THR A 193 -33.00 -1.13 -26.90
C THR A 193 -33.95 -1.66 -27.97
N VAL A 194 -35.24 -1.69 -27.66
CA VAL A 194 -36.30 -2.11 -28.60
C VAL A 194 -37.04 -0.90 -29.15
N SER A 195 -37.73 -1.07 -30.27
CA SER A 195 -38.56 -0.01 -30.86
C SER A 195 -39.66 0.47 -29.93
N TYR A 196 -40.05 1.74 -30.05
CA TYR A 196 -41.25 2.27 -29.39
C TYR A 196 -42.53 1.55 -29.83
N ASN A 197 -42.51 0.95 -31.02
CA ASN A 197 -43.63 0.18 -31.56
C ASN A 197 -43.65 -1.28 -31.07
N THR A 198 -42.64 -1.72 -30.31
CA THR A 198 -42.56 -3.09 -29.79
C THR A 198 -43.56 -3.28 -28.64
N ASP A 199 -44.28 -4.40 -28.65
CA ASP A 199 -45.02 -4.83 -27.47
C ASP A 199 -44.05 -5.24 -26.36
N LEU A 200 -43.91 -4.36 -25.36
CA LEU A 200 -43.01 -4.57 -24.24
C LEU A 200 -43.39 -5.79 -23.39
N LYS A 201 -44.67 -6.20 -23.33
CA LYS A 201 -45.06 -7.40 -22.57
C LYS A 201 -44.47 -8.64 -23.24
N VAL A 202 -44.62 -8.75 -24.55
CA VAL A 202 -44.09 -9.86 -25.34
C VAL A 202 -42.56 -9.89 -25.26
N ALA A 203 -41.89 -8.76 -25.46
CA ALA A 203 -40.44 -8.66 -25.34
C ALA A 203 -39.93 -9.11 -23.95
N LYS A 204 -40.57 -8.62 -22.88
CA LYS A 204 -40.21 -8.99 -21.52
C LYS A 204 -40.43 -10.46 -21.23
N GLU A 205 -41.53 -11.04 -21.72
CA GLU A 205 -41.86 -12.46 -21.53
C GLU A 205 -40.82 -13.38 -22.22
N ILE A 206 -40.43 -13.06 -23.45
CA ILE A 206 -39.37 -13.78 -24.18
C ILE A 206 -38.07 -13.75 -23.38
N LEU A 207 -37.64 -12.55 -22.96
CA LEU A 207 -36.40 -12.37 -22.20
C LEU A 207 -36.45 -13.11 -20.86
N LEU A 208 -37.56 -13.04 -20.13
CA LEU A 208 -37.75 -13.78 -18.88
C LEU A 208 -37.72 -15.29 -19.08
N ASN A 209 -38.28 -15.80 -20.18
CA ASN A 209 -38.28 -17.22 -20.49
C ASN A 209 -36.86 -17.73 -20.80
N ILE A 210 -36.02 -16.94 -21.48
CA ILE A 210 -34.59 -17.26 -21.66
C ILE A 210 -33.92 -17.44 -20.30
N LEU A 211 -34.12 -16.48 -19.38
CA LEU A 211 -33.50 -16.53 -18.06
C LEU A 211 -34.01 -17.70 -17.19
N LYS A 212 -35.29 -18.07 -17.32
CA LYS A 212 -35.87 -19.21 -16.59
C LYS A 212 -35.41 -20.56 -17.13
N ASN A 213 -35.11 -20.65 -18.42
CA ASN A 213 -34.72 -21.88 -19.08
C ASN A 213 -33.22 -22.19 -18.97
N ASP A 214 -32.38 -21.21 -18.60
CA ASP A 214 -30.97 -21.46 -18.34
C ASP A 214 -30.76 -21.97 -16.90
N PRO A 215 -30.30 -23.23 -16.71
CA PRO A 215 -30.12 -23.81 -15.38
C PRO A 215 -29.02 -23.14 -14.55
N ARG A 216 -28.12 -22.36 -15.17
CA ARG A 216 -27.05 -21.61 -14.48
C ARG A 216 -27.56 -20.28 -13.90
N VAL A 217 -28.72 -19.81 -14.35
CA VAL A 217 -29.36 -18.60 -13.81
C VAL A 217 -30.05 -18.92 -12.49
N LEU A 218 -29.63 -18.23 -11.44
CA LEU A 218 -30.19 -18.38 -10.10
C LEU A 218 -31.62 -17.85 -10.07
N GLN A 219 -32.50 -18.59 -9.40
CA GLN A 219 -33.89 -18.18 -9.15
C GLN A 219 -34.03 -17.39 -7.84
N SER A 220 -33.01 -17.43 -6.98
CA SER A 220 -32.91 -16.62 -5.75
C SER A 220 -31.45 -16.15 -5.59
N PRO A 221 -31.15 -14.86 -5.76
CA PRO A 221 -32.09 -13.79 -6.13
C PRO A 221 -32.73 -14.02 -7.50
N ALA A 222 -33.99 -13.61 -7.66
CA ALA A 222 -34.71 -13.81 -8.92
C ALA A 222 -34.12 -12.94 -10.04
N PRO A 223 -34.04 -13.46 -11.27
CA PRO A 223 -33.64 -12.65 -12.41
C PRO A 223 -34.73 -11.63 -12.74
N SER A 224 -34.35 -10.45 -13.23
CA SER A 224 -35.32 -9.41 -13.59
C SER A 224 -35.18 -8.92 -15.02
N VAL A 225 -36.32 -8.57 -15.61
CA VAL A 225 -36.41 -7.88 -16.89
C VAL A 225 -37.29 -6.65 -16.70
N GLU A 226 -36.71 -5.48 -16.86
CA GLU A 226 -37.32 -4.20 -16.49
C GLU A 226 -37.09 -3.17 -17.59
N VAL A 227 -38.04 -2.24 -17.75
CA VAL A 227 -37.79 -1.04 -18.57
C VAL A 227 -36.89 -0.13 -17.75
N LEU A 228 -35.68 0.13 -18.26
CA LEU A 228 -34.68 0.97 -17.62
C LEU A 228 -34.89 2.44 -17.94
N ALA A 229 -35.19 2.76 -19.20
CA ALA A 229 -35.37 4.14 -19.67
C ALA A 229 -36.13 4.18 -21.00
N LEU A 230 -36.80 5.31 -21.25
CA LEU A 230 -37.23 5.72 -22.58
C LEU A 230 -36.13 6.62 -23.16
N VAL A 231 -35.59 6.29 -24.33
CA VAL A 231 -34.47 7.00 -24.97
C VAL A 231 -34.84 7.41 -26.40
N ASP A 232 -34.10 8.33 -27.01
CA ASP A 232 -34.47 8.92 -28.30
C ASP A 232 -34.74 7.90 -29.41
N ASN A 233 -34.03 6.76 -29.37
CA ASN A 233 -34.11 5.70 -30.37
C ASN A 233 -34.89 4.46 -29.92
N GLY A 234 -35.59 4.49 -28.77
CA GLY A 234 -36.42 3.36 -28.35
C GLY A 234 -36.61 3.22 -26.84
N VAL A 235 -37.03 2.03 -26.43
CA VAL A 235 -37.21 1.67 -25.01
C VAL A 235 -36.04 0.79 -24.59
N ARG A 236 -35.27 1.23 -23.59
CA ARG A 236 -34.16 0.46 -23.02
C ARG A 236 -34.69 -0.53 -21.99
N ILE A 237 -34.46 -1.80 -22.21
CA ILE A 237 -34.80 -2.92 -21.33
C ILE A 237 -33.52 -3.42 -20.67
N ALA A 238 -33.50 -3.47 -19.34
CA ALA A 238 -32.45 -4.11 -18.56
C ALA A 238 -32.83 -5.58 -18.32
N VAL A 239 -31.89 -6.48 -18.60
CA VAL A 239 -31.98 -7.93 -18.41
C VAL A 239 -30.90 -8.31 -17.41
N ARG A 240 -31.34 -8.82 -16.25
CA ARG A 240 -30.48 -8.96 -15.06
C ARG A 240 -30.50 -10.38 -14.50
N PRO A 241 -29.82 -11.35 -15.14
CA PRO A 241 -29.65 -12.67 -14.55
C PRO A 241 -28.63 -12.64 -13.41
N TRP A 242 -28.89 -13.45 -12.39
CA TRP A 242 -27.94 -13.77 -11.34
C TRP A 242 -27.30 -15.13 -11.63
N ALA A 243 -26.00 -15.25 -11.43
CA ALA A 243 -25.25 -16.48 -11.66
C ALA A 243 -24.18 -16.66 -10.57
N LYS A 244 -23.69 -17.89 -10.41
CA LYS A 244 -22.47 -18.13 -9.63
C LYS A 244 -21.26 -17.54 -10.37
N ASN A 245 -20.19 -17.28 -9.63
CA ASN A 245 -18.96 -16.71 -10.21
C ASN A 245 -18.34 -17.58 -11.32
N GLU A 246 -18.42 -18.90 -11.18
CA GLU A 246 -17.93 -19.88 -12.16
C GLU A 246 -18.69 -19.82 -13.49
N ASP A 247 -20.01 -19.61 -13.41
CA ASP A 247 -20.90 -19.59 -14.59
C ASP A 247 -21.10 -18.19 -15.16
N TYR A 248 -20.75 -17.14 -14.41
CA TYR A 248 -21.06 -15.74 -14.73
C TYR A 248 -20.69 -15.35 -16.17
N GLY A 249 -19.50 -15.74 -16.63
CA GLY A 249 -19.03 -15.40 -17.98
C GLY A 249 -19.88 -16.02 -19.08
N SER A 250 -20.22 -17.30 -18.94
CA SER A 250 -21.06 -18.02 -19.90
C SER A 250 -22.50 -17.53 -19.84
N VAL A 251 -23.07 -17.31 -18.64
CA VAL A 251 -24.43 -16.76 -18.49
C VAL A 251 -24.53 -15.38 -19.14
N TYR A 252 -23.53 -14.51 -18.95
CA TYR A 252 -23.50 -13.20 -19.58
C TYR A 252 -23.53 -13.31 -21.11
N ALA A 253 -22.61 -14.11 -21.69
CA ALA A 253 -22.47 -14.25 -23.14
C ALA A 253 -23.69 -14.93 -23.77
N ASP A 254 -24.13 -16.05 -23.21
CA ASP A 254 -25.23 -16.85 -23.74
C ASP A 254 -26.56 -16.09 -23.61
N THR A 255 -26.80 -15.40 -22.50
CA THR A 255 -28.00 -14.55 -22.36
C THR A 255 -28.00 -13.44 -23.41
N LEU A 256 -26.86 -12.80 -23.66
CA LEU A 256 -26.75 -11.75 -24.66
C LEU A 256 -27.09 -12.27 -26.07
N GLU A 257 -26.51 -13.40 -26.45
CA GLU A 257 -26.74 -14.04 -27.76
C GLU A 257 -28.17 -14.55 -27.91
N GLN A 258 -28.67 -15.31 -26.93
CA GLN A 258 -30.03 -15.86 -26.98
C GLN A 258 -31.10 -14.77 -26.98
N SER A 259 -30.87 -13.67 -26.25
CA SER A 259 -31.77 -12.52 -26.28
C SER A 259 -31.86 -11.92 -27.68
N LYS A 260 -30.74 -11.80 -28.40
CA LYS A 260 -30.74 -11.33 -29.79
C LYS A 260 -31.55 -12.25 -30.69
N LEU A 261 -31.23 -13.55 -30.68
CA LEU A 261 -31.83 -14.55 -31.56
C LEU A 261 -33.34 -14.69 -31.34
N GLN A 262 -33.79 -14.73 -30.09
CA GLN A 262 -35.21 -14.92 -29.78
C GLN A 262 -36.06 -13.67 -30.05
N LEU A 263 -35.50 -12.48 -29.81
CA LEU A 263 -36.19 -11.23 -30.19
C LEU A 263 -36.33 -11.13 -31.72
N ASP A 264 -35.29 -11.47 -32.47
CA ASP A 264 -35.35 -11.50 -33.94
C ASP A 264 -36.40 -12.50 -34.45
N ASN A 265 -36.44 -13.71 -33.90
CA ASN A 265 -37.43 -14.73 -34.27
C ASN A 265 -38.86 -14.30 -33.97
N ALA A 266 -39.06 -13.44 -32.96
CA ALA A 266 -40.35 -12.86 -32.62
C ALA A 266 -40.70 -11.61 -33.45
N GLY A 267 -39.86 -11.23 -34.42
CA GLY A 267 -40.03 -10.01 -35.21
C GLY A 267 -39.85 -8.72 -34.41
N ILE A 268 -39.16 -8.79 -33.26
CA ILE A 268 -38.86 -7.63 -32.43
C ILE A 268 -37.53 -7.05 -32.87
N ASP A 269 -37.63 -5.96 -33.63
CA ASP A 269 -36.46 -5.20 -34.02
C ASP A 269 -35.80 -4.55 -32.79
N LEU A 270 -34.59 -5.03 -32.48
CA LEU A 270 -33.65 -4.24 -31.70
C LEU A 270 -33.28 -3.04 -32.55
N GLN A 271 -33.61 -1.85 -32.05
CA GLN A 271 -33.50 -0.61 -32.82
C GLN A 271 -32.07 -0.43 -33.36
N PRO A 272 -31.93 -0.06 -34.64
CA PRO A 272 -30.70 -0.24 -35.39
C PRO A 272 -29.67 0.86 -35.11
N PHE A 273 -28.45 0.61 -35.59
CA PHE A 273 -27.54 1.69 -36.02
C PHE A 273 -28.31 2.66 -36.92
N MET A 274 -28.17 3.98 -36.71
CA MET A 274 -28.84 5.00 -37.54
C MET A 274 -28.67 4.66 -39.03
N LYS A 275 -29.75 4.33 -39.73
CA LYS A 275 -29.79 4.37 -41.19
C LYS A 275 -30.22 5.78 -41.57
N GLU A 276 -29.23 6.64 -41.82
CA GLU A 276 -29.48 7.95 -42.39
C GLU A 276 -29.95 7.75 -43.83
N SER A 277 -31.26 7.84 -44.05
CA SER A 277 -31.82 7.86 -45.41
C SER A 277 -31.70 9.29 -45.96
N SER A 278 -30.50 9.70 -46.35
CA SER A 278 -30.35 10.90 -47.15
C SER A 278 -30.95 10.64 -48.53
N VAL A 279 -32.19 11.10 -48.75
CA VAL A 279 -32.75 11.20 -50.10
C VAL A 279 -31.96 12.30 -50.81
N PRO A 280 -31.20 12.03 -51.90
CA PRO A 280 -30.56 13.09 -52.64
C PRO A 280 -31.65 13.99 -53.22
N SER A 281 -31.64 15.27 -52.83
CA SER A 281 -32.45 16.30 -53.46
C SER A 281 -32.13 16.28 -54.96
N LYS A 282 -33.13 15.94 -55.79
CA LYS A 282 -33.02 16.17 -57.23
C LYS A 282 -32.86 17.68 -57.43
N GLN A 283 -31.66 18.10 -57.83
CA GLN A 283 -31.42 19.42 -58.41
C GLN A 283 -32.05 19.48 -59.81
#